data_AF-A0A660V6N9-F1
#
_entry.id   AF-A0A660V6N9-F1
#
_cell.length_a   1.000
_cell.length_b   1.000
_cell.length_c   1.000
_cell.angle_alpha   90.00
_cell.angle_beta   90.00
_cell.angle_gamma   90.00
#
_symmetry.space_group_name_H-M   'P 1'
#
loop_
_entity.id
_entity.type
_entity.pdbx_description
1 polymer ?
#
loop_
_entity_poly.entity_id
_entity_poly.type
_entity_poly.pdbx_seq_one_letter_code
_entity_poly.pdbx_strand_id
1 'polypeptide(L)'
;ALGLFNQLIQQYPTSDKIDDAAYKAGRIYEYLKNDELAAVYYQRAFQWNEATTYPARFRAAKVMDKKLRMRKEALALYRLAIVKESRYSDNVEFAKERVAALSKPRPEIQPEE
;
A
#
# COMPACT_ATOMS: atom_id res chain seq x y z
N ALA A 1 -8.42 17.94 -8.46
CA ALA A 1 -7.15 17.34 -8.04
C ALA A 1 -6.88 16.00 -8.75
N LEU A 2 -7.73 14.98 -8.61
CA LEU A 2 -7.49 13.64 -9.21
C LEU A 2 -7.19 13.67 -10.72
N GLY A 3 -8.01 14.37 -11.50
CA GLY A 3 -7.80 14.50 -12.94
C GLY A 3 -6.43 15.07 -13.31
N LEU A 4 -5.91 16.03 -12.55
CA LEU A 4 -4.59 16.64 -12.78
C LEU A 4 -3.45 15.65 -12.49
N PHE A 5 -3.56 14.83 -11.44
CA PHE A 5 -2.56 13.80 -11.15
C PHE A 5 -2.52 12.73 -12.24
N ASN A 6 -3.69 12.29 -12.71
CA ASN A 6 -3.77 11.32 -13.79
C ASN A 6 -3.23 11.91 -15.11
N GLN A 7 -3.54 13.17 -15.39
CA GLN A 7 -2.99 13.86 -16.55
C GLN A 7 -1.46 14.00 -16.48
N LEU A 8 -0.90 14.36 -15.32
CA LEU A 8 0.55 14.43 -15.13
C LEU A 8 1.23 13.09 -15.45
N ILE A 9 0.68 12.00 -14.91
CA ILE A 9 1.19 10.64 -15.13
C ILE A 9 1.14 10.27 -16.62
N GLN A 10 0.07 10.63 -17.32
CA GLN A 10 -0.12 10.29 -18.73
C GLN A 10 0.74 11.15 -19.67
N GLN A 11 0.83 12.45 -19.42
CA GLN A 11 1.53 13.39 -20.30
C GLN A 11 3.04 13.43 -20.04
N TYR A 12 3.47 13.12 -18.82
CA TYR A 12 4.86 13.19 -18.40
C TYR A 12 5.31 11.90 -17.69
N PRO A 13 5.25 10.72 -18.35
CA PRO A 13 5.48 9.43 -17.72
C PRO A 13 6.94 9.19 -17.26
N THR A 14 7.86 10.09 -17.60
CA THR A 14 9.26 10.07 -17.16
C THR A 14 9.59 11.16 -16.15
N SER A 15 8.60 11.95 -15.70
CA SER A 15 8.81 13.00 -14.71
C SER A 15 9.13 12.40 -13.34
N ASP A 16 10.03 13.06 -12.60
CA ASP A 16 10.33 12.77 -11.20
C ASP A 16 9.14 13.01 -10.24
N LYS A 17 7.99 13.47 -10.75
CA LYS A 17 6.77 13.77 -9.97
C LYS A 17 5.66 12.74 -10.13
N ILE A 18 5.84 11.74 -10.99
CA ILE A 18 4.78 10.76 -11.24
C ILE A 18 4.51 9.87 -10.03
N ASP A 19 5.51 9.60 -9.19
CA ASP A 19 5.33 8.88 -7.93
C ASP A 19 4.57 9.72 -6.91
N ASP A 20 4.90 11.01 -6.80
CA ASP A 20 4.18 11.96 -5.94
C ASP A 20 2.71 12.06 -6.36
N ALA A 21 2.45 12.18 -7.65
CA ALA A 21 1.10 12.19 -8.20
C ALA A 21 0.38 10.87 -7.98
N ALA A 22 1.07 9.73 -8.12
CA ALA A 22 0.50 8.42 -7.86
C ALA A 22 0.06 8.28 -6.40
N TYR A 23 0.91 8.65 -5.45
CA TYR A 23 0.58 8.59 -4.03
C TYR A 23 -0.63 9.48 -3.69
N LYS A 24 -0.66 10.71 -4.22
CA LYS A 24 -1.77 11.65 -4.00
C LYS A 24 -3.06 11.17 -4.67
N ALA A 25 -3.00 10.57 -5.86
CA ALA A 25 -4.15 9.94 -6.49
C ALA A 25 -4.67 8.75 -5.66
N GLY A 26 -3.77 7.89 -5.15
CA GLY A 26 -4.12 6.79 -4.25
C GLY A 26 -4.88 7.24 -3.00
N ARG A 27 -4.44 8.34 -2.37
CA ARG A 27 -5.13 8.99 -1.25
C ARG A 27 -6.55 9.42 -1.61
N ILE A 28 -6.75 9.99 -2.80
CA ILE A 28 -8.07 10.43 -3.26
C ILE A 28 -8.97 9.22 -3.55
N TYR A 29 -8.46 8.19 -4.22
CA TYR A 29 -9.23 6.96 -4.46
C TYR A 29 -9.65 6.28 -3.15
N GLU A 30 -8.79 6.25 -2.14
CA GLU A 30 -9.12 5.70 -0.81
C GLU A 30 -10.24 6.52 -0.13
N TYR A 31 -10.20 7.85 -0.24
CA TYR A 31 -11.26 8.72 0.24
C TYR A 31 -12.60 8.42 -0.45
N LEU A 32 -12.55 8.24 -1.77
CA LEU A 32 -13.70 7.88 -2.62
C LEU A 32 -14.14 6.42 -2.49
N LYS A 33 -13.54 5.63 -1.58
CA LYS A 33 -13.83 4.20 -1.38
C LYS A 33 -13.58 3.32 -2.60
N ASN A 34 -12.77 3.79 -3.54
CA ASN A 34 -12.26 2.96 -4.62
C ASN A 34 -10.96 2.29 -4.15
N ASP A 35 -11.13 1.27 -3.31
CA ASP A 35 -10.01 0.60 -2.62
C ASP A 35 -9.05 -0.10 -3.60
N GLU A 36 -9.55 -0.62 -4.72
CA GLU A 36 -8.73 -1.23 -5.77
C GLU A 36 -7.81 -0.22 -6.42
N LEU A 37 -8.35 0.90 -6.91
CA LEU A 37 -7.52 1.96 -7.50
C LEU A 37 -6.60 2.59 -6.47
N ALA A 38 -7.04 2.76 -5.21
CA ALA A 38 -6.18 3.23 -4.15
C ALA A 38 -4.93 2.34 -4.00
N ALA A 39 -5.12 1.02 -3.90
CA ALA A 39 -4.03 0.07 -3.78
C ALA A 39 -3.12 0.07 -5.01
N VAL A 40 -3.67 0.16 -6.23
CA VAL A 40 -2.88 0.24 -7.47
C VAL A 40 -2.02 1.50 -7.51
N TYR A 41 -2.59 2.66 -7.18
CA TYR A 41 -1.87 3.93 -7.23
C TYR A 41 -0.81 4.06 -6.15
N TYR A 42 -1.05 3.51 -4.95
CA TYR A 42 0.00 3.39 -3.95
C TYR A 42 1.16 2.50 -4.41
N GLN A 43 0.86 1.39 -5.11
CA GLN A 43 1.91 0.53 -5.67
C GLN A 43 2.73 1.25 -6.74
N ARG A 44 2.07 1.99 -7.63
CA ARG A 44 2.75 2.78 -8.68
C ARG A 44 3.73 3.79 -8.10
N ALA A 45 3.41 4.42 -6.97
CA ALA A 45 4.31 5.38 -6.33
C ALA A 45 5.69 4.78 -6.06
N PHE A 46 5.76 3.62 -5.39
CA PHE A 46 7.05 3.00 -5.12
C PHE A 46 7.61 2.15 -6.28
N GLN A 47 6.79 1.83 -7.29
CA GLN A 47 7.27 1.21 -8.53
C GLN A 47 8.05 2.21 -9.39
N TRP A 48 7.56 3.46 -9.49
CA TRP A 48 8.22 4.51 -10.25
C TRP A 48 9.37 5.16 -9.49
N ASN A 49 9.28 5.23 -8.17
CA ASN A 49 10.36 5.72 -7.33
C ASN A 49 10.50 4.84 -6.08
N GLU A 50 11.44 3.90 -6.10
CA GLU A 50 11.66 3.01 -4.95
C GLU A 50 11.98 3.79 -3.67
N ALA A 51 12.63 4.95 -3.81
CA ALA A 51 13.06 5.87 -2.75
C ALA A 51 12.02 6.96 -2.41
N THR A 52 10.78 6.83 -2.90
CA THR A 52 9.71 7.80 -2.65
C THR A 52 9.59 8.16 -1.18
N THR A 53 9.30 9.43 -0.89
CA THR A 53 9.29 9.88 0.51
C THR A 53 8.08 9.41 1.30
N TYR A 54 7.01 9.04 0.58
CA TYR A 54 5.73 8.66 1.13
C TYR A 54 5.69 7.23 1.69
N PRO A 55 4.76 6.92 2.62
CA PRO A 55 4.55 5.58 3.16
C PRO A 55 3.71 4.71 2.21
N ALA A 56 4.08 4.65 0.93
CA ALA A 56 3.25 4.07 -0.12
C ALA A 56 3.04 2.56 0.04
N ARG A 57 4.09 1.82 0.45
CA ARG A 57 4.02 0.37 0.69
C ARG A 57 3.10 0.07 1.86
N PHE A 58 3.22 0.81 2.96
CA PHE A 58 2.32 0.68 4.09
C PHE A 58 0.86 0.94 3.70
N ARG A 59 0.59 2.03 2.96
CA ARG A 59 -0.78 2.39 2.55
C ARG A 59 -1.39 1.33 1.62
N ALA A 60 -0.62 0.84 0.64
CA ALA A 60 -1.03 -0.27 -0.21
C ALA A 60 -1.35 -1.52 0.62
N ALA A 61 -0.43 -1.92 1.51
CA ALA A 61 -0.62 -3.08 2.39
C ALA A 61 -1.90 -2.95 3.25
N LYS A 62 -2.15 -1.77 3.83
CA LYS A 62 -3.31 -1.52 4.68
C LYS A 62 -4.63 -1.64 3.93
N VAL A 63 -4.71 -1.06 2.73
CA VAL A 63 -5.91 -1.18 1.89
C VAL A 63 -6.12 -2.63 1.46
N MET A 64 -5.06 -3.30 0.98
CA MET A 64 -5.11 -4.70 0.56
C MET A 64 -5.56 -5.64 1.67
N ASP A 65 -5.00 -5.49 2.87
CA ASP A 65 -5.34 -6.31 4.04
C ASP A 65 -6.76 -6.05 4.55
N LYS A 66 -7.10 -4.77 4.79
CA LYS A 66 -8.29 -4.39 5.54
C LYS A 66 -9.54 -4.22 4.68
N LYS A 67 -9.37 -3.96 3.38
CA LYS A 67 -10.49 -3.68 2.47
C LYS A 67 -10.66 -4.76 1.41
N LEU A 68 -9.57 -5.15 0.76
CA LEU A 68 -9.59 -6.09 -0.36
C LEU A 68 -9.41 -7.56 0.05
N ARG A 69 -9.11 -7.83 1.33
CA ARG A 69 -8.83 -9.18 1.86
C ARG A 69 -7.65 -9.90 1.18
N MET A 70 -6.78 -9.16 0.51
CA MET A 70 -5.55 -9.62 -0.16
C MET A 70 -4.41 -9.77 0.87
N ARG A 71 -4.60 -10.70 1.80
CA ARG A 71 -3.75 -10.84 3.00
C ARG A 71 -2.31 -11.26 2.67
N LYS A 72 -2.13 -12.09 1.65
CA LYS A 72 -0.80 -12.60 1.25
C LYS A 72 0.05 -11.49 0.66
N GLU A 73 -0.54 -10.72 -0.24
CA GLU A 73 0.06 -9.56 -0.91
C GLU A 73 0.35 -8.46 0.10
N ALA A 74 -0.61 -8.16 0.98
CA ALA A 74 -0.43 -7.20 2.05
C ALA A 74 0.71 -7.58 3.01
N LEU A 75 0.86 -8.86 3.35
CA LEU A 75 1.95 -9.34 4.20
C LEU A 75 3.33 -9.01 3.59
N ALA A 76 3.50 -9.20 2.28
CA ALA A 76 4.74 -8.86 1.60
C ALA A 76 5.01 -7.34 1.67
N LEU A 77 3.99 -6.52 1.42
CA LEU A 77 4.12 -5.05 1.44
C LEU A 77 4.36 -4.49 2.85
N TYR A 78 3.73 -5.05 3.90
CA TYR A 78 4.03 -4.67 5.28
C TYR A 78 5.49 -4.95 5.65
N ARG A 79 6.05 -6.10 5.24
CA ARG A 79 7.47 -6.41 5.46
C ARG A 79 8.38 -5.40 4.78
N LEU A 80 8.07 -5.01 3.54
CA LEU A 80 8.83 -3.98 2.84
C LEU A 80 8.69 -2.60 3.50
N ALA A 81 7.50 -2.23 3.98
CA ALA A 81 7.27 -0.97 4.68
C ALA A 81 8.12 -0.83 5.95
N ILE A 82 8.24 -1.91 6.74
CA ILE A 82 9.10 -1.93 7.95
C ILE A 82 10.55 -1.55 7.63
N VAL A 83 11.06 -2.00 6.49
CA VAL A 83 12.46 -1.76 6.09
C VAL A 83 12.64 -0.41 5.38
N LYS A 84 11.75 -0.07 4.44
CA LYS A 84 11.93 1.05 3.51
C LYS A 84 11.28 2.35 4.00
N GLU A 85 10.37 2.28 4.96
CA GLU A 85 9.54 3.41 5.40
C GLU A 85 9.73 3.68 6.91
N SER A 86 10.92 3.36 7.44
CA SER A 86 11.24 3.37 8.89
C SER A 86 11.04 4.71 9.58
N ARG A 87 11.06 5.84 8.85
CA ARG A 87 10.76 7.17 9.39
C ARG A 87 9.31 7.33 9.89
N TYR A 88 8.39 6.46 9.47
CA TYR A 88 7.00 6.47 9.89
C TYR A 88 6.81 5.45 11.04
N SER A 89 7.27 5.80 12.25
CA SER A 89 7.28 4.91 13.43
C SER A 89 5.96 4.17 13.64
N ASP A 90 4.84 4.89 13.62
CA ASP A 90 3.51 4.34 13.92
C ASP A 90 3.06 3.36 12.82
N ASN A 91 3.40 3.65 11.56
CA ASN A 91 3.13 2.75 10.44
C ASN A 91 3.97 1.47 10.57
N VAL A 92 5.22 1.58 11.01
CA VAL A 92 6.12 0.44 11.20
C VAL A 92 5.64 -0.44 12.36
N GLU A 93 5.24 0.16 13.48
CA GLU A 93 4.69 -0.57 14.61
C GLU A 93 3.44 -1.36 14.20
N PHE A 94 2.48 -0.68 13.55
CA PHE A 94 1.29 -1.33 13.00
C PHE A 94 1.65 -2.45 12.02
N ALA A 95 2.62 -2.22 11.12
CA ALA A 95 3.04 -3.22 10.14
C ALA A 95 3.64 -4.45 10.83
N LYS A 96 4.45 -4.29 11.87
CA LYS A 96 5.03 -5.40 12.65
C LYS A 96 3.95 -6.25 13.30
N GLU A 97 2.97 -5.63 13.95
CA GLU A 97 1.82 -6.32 14.53
C GLU A 97 1.04 -7.10 13.48
N ARG A 98 0.77 -6.48 12.32
CA ARG A 98 0.06 -7.15 11.23
C ARG A 98 0.88 -8.29 10.63
N VAL A 99 2.19 -8.16 10.47
CA VAL A 99 3.07 -9.25 10.02
C VAL A 99 2.98 -10.43 10.99
N ALA A 100 3.05 -10.18 12.30
CA ALA A 100 2.92 -11.23 13.30
C ALA A 100 1.54 -11.92 13.23
N ALA A 101 0.46 -11.16 13.08
CA ALA A 101 -0.89 -11.69 12.98
C ALA A 101 -1.12 -12.50 11.68
N LEU A 102 -0.60 -12.03 10.54
CA LEU A 102 -0.79 -12.65 9.23
C LEU A 102 0.16 -13.84 8.97
N SER A 103 1.24 -13.96 9.73
CA SER A 103 2.20 -15.06 9.60
C SER A 103 1.84 -16.30 10.44
N LYS A 104 0.83 -16.20 11.31
CA LYS A 104 0.36 -17.37 12.08
C LYS A 104 -0.35 -18.35 11.14
N PRO A 105 -0.05 -19.67 11.22
CA PRO A 105 -0.82 -20.67 10.50
C PRO A 105 -2.28 -20.58 10.93
N ARG A 106 -3.21 -20.74 9.97
CA ARG A 106 -4.64 -20.79 10.28
C ARG A 106 -4.85 -22.00 11.20
N PRO A 107 -5.49 -21.86 12.37
CA PRO A 107 -5.75 -23.01 13.23
C PRO A 107 -6.51 -24.06 12.41
N GLU A 108 -5.99 -25.28 12.39
CA GLU A 108 -6.67 -26.43 11.80
C GLU A 108 -7.98 -26.62 12.56
N ILE A 109 -9.09 -26.54 11.84
CA ILE A 109 -10.40 -26.91 12.39
C ILE A 109 -10.34 -28.44 12.49
N GLN A 110 -10.17 -28.98 13.69
CA GLN A 110 -10.32 -30.41 13.91
C GLN A 110 -11.81 -30.74 13.68
N PRO A 111 -12.14 -31.73 12.82
CA PRO A 111 -13.51 -32.20 12.72
C PRO A 111 -13.96 -32.76 14.07
N GLU A 112 -15.13 -32.35 14.54
CA GLU A 112 -15.78 -32.97 15.71
C GLU A 112 -16.12 -34.43 15.36
N GLU A 113 -15.67 -35.36 16.20
CA GLU A 113 -16.00 -36.80 16.13
C GLU A 113 -17.44 -37.10 16.58
#